data_AF-A0A5D8YVX9-F1
#
_entry.id   AF-A0A5D8YVX9-F1
#
_cell.length_a   1.000
_cell.length_b   1.000
_cell.length_c   1.000
_cell.angle_alpha   90.00
_cell.angle_beta   90.00
_cell.angle_gamma   90.00
#
_symmetry.space_group_name_H-M   'P 1'
#
loop_
_entity.id
_entity.type
_entity.pdbx_description
1 polymer ?
#
loop_
_entity_poly.entity_id
_entity_poly.type
_entity_poly.pdbx_seq_one_letter_code
_entity_poly.pdbx_strand_id
1 'polypeptide(L)' 'MDLQADKIELVKMLLETEDRDLIEAVRDLFKSRQEDFWPGLPVHVKKGIKKSKKQATCGLLTAHDEVIKKYSKYL' A
#
# COMPACT_ATOMS: atom_id res chain seq x y z
N MET A 1 13.38 10.26 26.08
CA MET A 1 12.04 10.51 25.53
C MET A 1 11.11 9.46 26.10
N ASP A 2 10.07 9.89 26.79
CA ASP A 2 9.05 9.00 27.32
C ASP A 2 7.94 8.88 26.27
N LEU A 3 7.82 7.70 25.66
CA LEU A 3 6.85 7.43 24.61
C LEU A 3 5.40 7.74 25.05
N GLN A 4 5.10 7.67 26.36
CA GLN A 4 3.78 8.03 26.87
C GLN A 4 3.56 9.53 26.87
N ALA A 5 4.58 10.31 27.24
CA ALA A 5 4.52 11.77 27.18
C ALA A 5 4.33 12.25 25.73
N ASP A 6 5.08 11.69 24.78
CA ASP A 6 4.99 12.05 23.36
C ASP A 6 3.59 11.77 22.78
N LYS A 7 2.95 10.65 23.19
CA LYS A 7 1.57 10.33 22.79
C LYS A 7 0.56 11.34 23.30
N ILE A 8 0.70 11.76 24.57
CA ILE A 8 -0.20 12.74 25.18
C ILE A 8 -0.09 14.08 24.45
N GLU A 9 1.13 14.50 24.09
CA GLU A 9 1.38 15.73 23.34
C GLU A 9 0.70 15.70 21.96
N LEU A 10 0.85 14.60 21.22
CA LEU A 10 0.19 14.42 19.92
C LEU A 10 -1.35 14.47 20.01
N VAL A 11 -1.92 13.88 21.07
CA VAL A 11 -3.37 13.94 21.30
C VAL A 11 -3.82 15.37 21.59
N LYS A 12 -3.06 16.14 22.38
CA LYS A 12 -3.38 17.55 22.65
C LYS A 12 -3.39 18.38 21.38
N MET A 13 -2.34 18.25 20.55
CA MET A 13 -2.25 18.95 19.26
C MET A 13 -3.44 18.65 18.34
N LEU A 14 -3.91 17.40 18.33
CA LEU A 14 -5.08 16.99 17.55
C LEU A 14 -6.41 17.52 18.10
N LEU A 15 -6.52 17.71 19.41
CA LEU A 15 -7.72 18.26 20.04
C LEU A 15 -7.81 19.79 19.88
N GLU A 16 -6.67 20.46 19.80
CA GLU A 16 -6.58 21.92 19.71
C GLU A 16 -6.66 22.44 18.26
N THR A 17 -6.38 21.60 17.27
CA THR A 17 -6.42 21.99 15.85
C THR A 17 -7.85 21.96 15.28
N GLU A 18 -8.21 22.99 14.51
CA GLU A 18 -9.44 23.03 13.72
C GLU A 18 -9.18 22.74 12.23
N ASP A 19 -7.92 22.50 11.84
CA ASP A 19 -7.54 22.17 10.47
C ASP A 19 -8.04 20.78 10.09
N ARG A 20 -9.13 20.75 9.33
CA ARG A 20 -9.78 19.53 8.88
C ARG A 20 -8.90 18.67 7.97
N ASP A 21 -8.09 19.30 7.12
CA ASP A 21 -7.24 18.58 6.17
C ASP A 21 -6.12 17.85 6.92
N LEU A 22 -5.55 18.49 7.94
CA LEU A 22 -4.57 17.88 8.84
C LEU A 22 -5.17 16.68 9.59
N ILE A 23 -6.37 16.83 10.15
CA ILE A 23 -7.04 15.74 10.90
C ILE A 23 -7.30 14.52 10.00
N GLU A 24 -7.78 14.73 8.76
CA GLU A 24 -8.00 13.63 7.83
C GLU A 24 -6.68 12.98 7.39
N ALA A 25 -5.62 13.76 7.12
CA ALA A 25 -4.31 13.20 6.78
C ALA A 25 -3.73 12.32 7.90
N VAL A 26 -3.85 12.74 9.17
CA VAL A 26 -3.41 11.93 10.32
C VAL A 26 -4.26 10.67 10.44
N ARG A 27 -5.58 10.77 10.25
CA ARG A 27 -6.48 9.60 10.24
C ARG A 27 -6.08 8.59 9.16
N ASP A 28 -5.77 9.05 7.97
CA ASP A 28 -5.35 8.20 6.87
C ASP A 28 -3.97 7.58 7.11
N LEU A 29 -3.07 8.25 7.84
CA LEU A 29 -1.80 7.65 8.26
C LEU A 29 -2.02 6.47 9.22
N PHE A 30 -2.98 6.56 10.13
CA PHE A 30 -3.34 5.45 11.01
C PHE A 30 -4.09 4.33 10.27
N LYS A 31 -4.91 4.65 9.26
CA LYS A 31 -5.64 3.66 8.43
C LYS A 31 -4.76 2.97 7.39
N SER A 32 -3.81 3.68 6.78
CA SER A 32 -2.86 3.14 5.79
C SER A 32 -1.84 2.18 6.40
N ARG A 33 -1.77 2.13 7.74
CA ARG A 33 -1.13 1.03 8.49
C ARG A 33 -2.02 -0.21 8.63
N GLN A 34 -3.13 -0.33 7.90
CA GLN A 34 -3.68 -1.65 7.61
C GLN A 34 -2.57 -2.52 7.02
N GLU A 35 -2.39 -3.69 7.62
CA GLU A 35 -1.24 -4.58 7.43
C GLU A 35 -0.78 -4.61 5.97
N ASP A 36 0.51 -4.36 5.77
CA ASP A 36 1.15 -4.68 4.52
C ASP A 36 0.79 -6.14 4.19
N PHE A 37 -0.04 -6.33 3.18
CA PHE A 37 -0.51 -7.66 2.79
C PHE A 37 0.64 -8.48 2.19
N TRP A 38 1.76 -7.83 1.87
CA TRP A 38 2.96 -8.46 1.33
C TRP A 38 3.46 -9.61 2.22
N PRO A 39 3.70 -9.45 3.54
CA PRO A 39 3.94 -10.55 4.46
C PRO A 39 3.01 -11.76 4.30
N GLY A 40 1.71 -11.52 4.10
CA GLY A 40 0.67 -12.55 3.99
C GLY A 40 0.66 -13.33 2.65
N LEU A 41 1.34 -12.84 1.61
CA LEU A 41 1.33 -13.52 0.31
C LEU A 41 2.12 -14.85 0.32
N PRO A 42 1.63 -15.91 -0.34
CA PRO A 42 2.38 -17.15 -0.55
C PRO A 42 3.71 -16.91 -1.25
N VAL A 43 4.71 -17.74 -0.95
CA VAL A 43 6.08 -17.60 -1.50
C VAL A 43 6.08 -17.61 -3.04
N HIS A 44 5.26 -18.46 -3.67
CA HIS A 44 5.19 -18.53 -5.13
C HIS A 44 4.63 -17.23 -5.75
N VAL A 45 3.63 -16.60 -5.11
CA VAL A 45 3.07 -15.31 -5.54
C VAL A 45 4.13 -14.21 -5.42
N LYS A 46 4.83 -14.13 -4.28
CA LYS A 46 5.95 -13.20 -4.09
C LYS A 46 7.04 -13.37 -5.16
N LYS A 47 7.40 -14.63 -5.49
CA LYS A 47 8.36 -14.94 -6.57
C LYS A 47 7.85 -14.47 -7.94
N GLY A 48 6.57 -14.71 -8.23
CA GLY A 48 5.91 -14.24 -9.45
C GLY A 48 5.99 -12.72 -9.60
N ILE A 49 5.62 -11.97 -8.55
CA ILE A 49 5.66 -10.51 -8.53
C ILE A 49 7.10 -9.97 -8.69
N LYS A 50 8.09 -10.58 -8.03
CA LYS A 50 9.50 -10.18 -8.20
C LYS A 50 9.97 -10.41 -9.64
N LYS A 51 9.58 -11.52 -10.25
CA LYS A 51 9.93 -11.84 -11.64
C LYS A 51 9.27 -10.85 -12.61
N SER A 52 7.98 -10.57 -12.47
CA SER A 52 7.28 -9.64 -13.36
C SER A 52 7.80 -8.22 -13.24
N LYS A 53 8.15 -7.75 -12.03
CA LYS A 53 8.85 -6.46 -11.84
C LYS A 53 10.17 -6.41 -12.64
N LYS A 54 11.00 -7.45 -12.55
CA LYS A 54 12.26 -7.53 -13.32
C LYS A 54 12.02 -7.53 -14.83
N GLN A 55 11.00 -8.27 -15.30
CA GLN A 55 10.63 -8.31 -16.71
C GLN A 55 10.19 -6.93 -17.20
N ALA A 56 9.35 -6.22 -16.44
CA ALA A 56 8.89 -4.88 -16.76
C ALA A 56 10.06 -3.88 -16.87
N THR A 57 11.01 -3.90 -15.93
CA THR A 57 12.20 -3.05 -16.00
C THR A 57 13.10 -3.34 -17.20
N CYS A 58 13.07 -4.57 -17.71
CA CYS A 58 13.79 -4.96 -18.92
C CYS A 58 12.97 -4.73 -20.21
N GLY A 59 11.81 -4.07 -20.14
CA GLY A 59 10.93 -3.84 -21.28
C GLY A 59 10.21 -5.10 -21.79
N LEU A 60 10.28 -6.22 -21.05
CA LEU A 60 9.62 -7.48 -21.37
C LEU A 60 8.14 -7.43 -20.98
N LEU A 61 7.40 -6.53 -21.63
CA LEU A 61 5.98 -6.30 -21.44
C LEU A 61 5.19 -6.91 -22.61
N THR A 62 3.94 -7.26 -22.35
CA THR A 62 2.99 -7.70 -23.37
C THR A 62 1.80 -6.78 -23.30
N ALA A 63 1.30 -6.34 -24.47
CA ALA A 63 0.16 -5.43 -24.52
C ALA A 63 -1.07 -6.09 -23.88
N HIS A 64 -1.87 -5.29 -23.18
CA HIS A 64 -3.06 -5.79 -22.46
C HIS A 64 -4.01 -6.55 -23.38
N ASP A 65 -4.26 -6.03 -24.59
CA ASP A 65 -5.12 -6.62 -25.60
C ASP A 65 -4.63 -8.01 -26.04
N GLU A 66 -3.31 -8.24 -26.07
CA GLU A 66 -2.73 -9.54 -26.40
C GLU A 66 -2.87 -10.53 -25.24
N VAL A 67 -2.72 -10.05 -24.00
CA VAL A 67 -2.88 -10.88 -22.79
C VAL A 67 -4.33 -11.34 -22.65
N ILE A 68 -5.31 -10.43 -22.83
CA ILE A 68 -6.74 -10.76 -22.68
C ILE A 68 -7.19 -11.81 -23.70
N LYS A 69 -6.70 -11.76 -24.94
CA LYS A 69 -7.03 -12.77 -25.97
C LYS A 69 -6.80 -14.20 -25.49
N LYS A 70 -5.74 -14.43 -24.71
CA LYS A 70 -5.42 -15.76 -24.13
C LYS A 70 -6.45 -16.25 -23.12
N TYR A 71 -7.14 -15.34 -22.45
CA TYR A 71 -8.13 -15.64 -21.41
C TYR A 71 -9.58 -15.46 -21.89
N SER A 72 -9.79 -15.03 -23.13
CA SER A 72 -11.11 -14.82 -23.75
C SER A 72 -12.06 -16.02 -23.66
N LYS A 73 -11.55 -17.25 -23.53
CA LYS A 73 -12.37 -18.46 -23.35
C LYS A 73 -13.02 -18.56 -21.96
N TYR A 74 -12.46 -17.87 -20.96
CA TYR A 74 -12.87 -17.93 -19.55
C TYR A 74 -13.50 -16.62 -19.05
N LEU A 75 -13.56 -15.60 -19.92
CA LEU A 75 -14.18 -14.30 -19.71
C LEU A 75 -15.51 -14.26 -20.46
#